data_AF-A0A937T4N8-F1
#
_entry.id   AF-A0A937T4N8-F1
#
_cell.length_a   1.000
_cell.length_b   1.000
_cell.length_c   1.000
_cell.angle_alpha   90.00
_cell.angle_beta   90.00
_cell.angle_gamma   90.00
#
_symmetry.space_group_name_H-M   'P 1'
#
loop_
_entity.id
_entity.type
_entity.pdbx_description
1 polymer ?
#
loop_
_entity_poly.entity_id
_entity_poly.type
_entity_poly.pdbx_seq_one_letter_code
_entity_poly.pdbx_strand_id
1 'polypeptide(L)'
;MRLSSFKWISQSDREYSVLAVEYAATAYERLELLAQGKLARLPAASQYAADKSYFSTAAKLCEGLERAIQSYRDSEDLHKTRACEIWNHILAKREAQKTE
;
A
#
# COMPACT_ATOMS: atom_id res chain seq x y z
N MET A 1 22.88 3.04 -34.01
CA MET A 1 21.57 3.46 -33.48
C MET A 1 20.88 2.23 -32.91
N ARG A 2 21.02 1.97 -31.59
CA ARG A 2 20.46 0.78 -30.93
C ARG A 2 19.25 1.26 -30.13
N LEU A 3 18.05 0.94 -30.61
CA LEU A 3 16.82 1.14 -29.85
C LEU A 3 16.88 0.21 -28.63
N SER A 4 17.18 0.77 -27.47
CA SER A 4 17.29 0.03 -26.22
C SER A 4 16.74 0.90 -25.09
N SER A 5 15.47 1.28 -25.18
CA SER A 5 14.80 2.07 -24.14
C SER A 5 13.30 1.80 -24.16
N PHE A 6 12.89 0.57 -23.88
CA PHE A 6 11.49 0.24 -23.59
C PHE A 6 11.44 -0.88 -22.54
N LYS A 7 11.91 -0.52 -21.35
CA LYS A 7 11.92 -1.32 -20.12
C LYS A 7 12.09 -0.23 -19.06
N TRP A 8 11.10 0.17 -18.27
CA TRP A 8 10.16 -0.61 -17.49
C TRP A 8 9.15 0.37 -16.87
N ILE A 9 7.94 -0.08 -16.52
CA ILE A 9 7.39 0.30 -15.22
C ILE A 9 8.45 -0.20 -14.24
N SER A 10 9.33 0.66 -13.76
CA SER A 10 10.53 0.25 -13.00
C SER A 10 10.11 -0.81 -11.98
N GLN A 11 10.77 -1.97 -12.05
CA GLN A 11 10.53 -3.13 -11.19
C GLN A 11 10.32 -2.72 -9.71
N SER A 12 10.97 -1.63 -9.30
CA SER A 12 10.78 -0.91 -8.03
C SER A 12 9.33 -0.56 -7.68
N ASP A 13 8.55 0.02 -8.59
CA ASP A 13 7.22 0.59 -8.31
C ASP A 13 6.21 -0.53 -8.04
N ARG A 14 6.38 -1.65 -8.76
CA ARG A 14 5.63 -2.90 -8.52
C ARG A 14 5.99 -3.49 -7.17
N GLU A 15 7.28 -3.55 -6.83
CA GLU A 15 7.74 -4.09 -5.55
C GLU A 15 7.24 -3.25 -4.37
N TYR A 16 7.21 -1.92 -4.48
CA TYR A 16 6.67 -1.04 -3.44
C TYR A 16 5.17 -1.20 -3.22
N SER A 17 4.38 -1.35 -4.29
CA SER A 17 2.93 -1.55 -4.17
C SER A 17 2.57 -2.90 -3.56
N VAL A 18 3.28 -3.96 -3.95
CA VAL A 18 3.15 -5.28 -3.32
C VAL A 18 3.52 -5.23 -1.85
N LEU A 19 4.64 -4.60 -1.51
CA LEU A 19 5.10 -4.46 -0.12
C LEU A 19 4.08 -3.75 0.77
N ALA A 20 3.45 -2.67 0.30
CA ALA A 20 2.43 -1.96 1.07
C ALA A 20 1.22 -2.85 1.39
N VAL A 21 0.76 -3.64 0.41
CA VAL A 21 -0.38 -4.55 0.57
C VAL A 21 -0.03 -5.71 1.49
N GLU A 22 1.12 -6.35 1.27
CA GLU A 22 1.59 -7.48 2.08
C GLU A 22 1.80 -7.05 3.54
N TYR A 23 2.42 -5.90 3.77
CA TYR A 23 2.63 -5.41 5.13
C TYR A 23 1.30 -5.13 5.85
N ALA A 24 0.34 -4.52 5.17
CA ALA A 24 -1.00 -4.28 5.73
C ALA A 24 -1.72 -5.60 6.07
N ALA A 25 -1.62 -6.60 5.19
CA ALA A 25 -2.20 -7.93 5.42
C ALA A 25 -1.54 -8.62 6.63
N THR A 26 -0.21 -8.60 6.73
CA THR A 26 0.52 -9.16 7.89
C THR A 26 0.17 -8.43 9.19
N ALA A 27 0.02 -7.11 9.14
CA ALA A 27 -0.41 -6.34 10.32
C ALA A 27 -1.80 -6.77 10.80
N TYR A 28 -2.74 -6.97 9.86
CA TYR A 28 -4.08 -7.46 10.15
C TYR A 28 -4.05 -8.89 10.73
N GLU A 29 -3.33 -9.81 10.08
CA GLU A 29 -3.21 -11.20 10.52
C GLU A 29 -2.64 -11.29 11.94
N ARG A 30 -1.60 -10.50 12.25
CA ARG A 30 -1.04 -10.44 13.61
C ARG A 30 -2.09 -10.03 14.64
N LEU A 31 -2.91 -9.03 14.34
CA LEU A 31 -3.97 -8.57 15.24
C LEU A 31 -5.04 -9.65 15.43
N GLU A 32 -5.40 -10.36 14.37
CA GLU A 32 -6.34 -11.47 14.43
C GLU A 32 -5.80 -12.61 15.31
N LEU A 33 -4.54 -13.01 15.12
CA LEU A 33 -3.90 -14.04 15.93
C LEU A 33 -3.78 -13.63 17.42
N LEU A 34 -3.54 -12.35 17.71
CA LEU A 34 -3.57 -11.82 19.07
C LEU A 34 -4.98 -11.84 19.67
N ALA A 35 -6.01 -11.52 18.89
CA ALA A 35 -7.40 -11.56 19.32
C ALA A 35 -7.86 -13.00 19.60
N GLN A 36 -7.38 -13.95 18.81
CA GLN A 36 -7.62 -15.39 18.99
C GLN A 36 -6.78 -16.02 20.11
N GLY A 37 -5.85 -15.27 20.72
CA GLY A 37 -4.93 -15.81 21.74
C GLY A 37 -3.87 -16.78 21.20
N LYS A 38 -3.72 -16.88 19.86
CA LYS A 38 -2.72 -17.72 19.20
C LYS A 38 -1.31 -17.11 19.25
N LEU A 39 -1.23 -15.78 19.42
CA LEU A 39 0.01 -15.08 19.75
C LEU A 39 -0.02 -14.65 21.21
N ALA A 40 1.08 -14.94 21.93
CA ALA A 40 1.27 -14.46 23.28
C ALA A 40 1.38 -12.93 23.28
N ARG A 41 0.65 -12.27 24.19
CA ARG A 41 0.80 -10.84 24.40
C ARG A 41 2.12 -10.51 25.06
N LEU A 42 2.72 -9.41 24.62
CA LEU A 42 3.90 -8.83 25.25
C LEU A 42 3.49 -8.04 26.51
N PRO A 43 4.45 -7.70 27.39
CA PRO A 43 4.23 -6.69 28.43
C PRO A 43 3.67 -5.40 27.83
N ALA A 44 2.79 -4.71 28.57
CA ALA A 44 1.95 -3.63 28.04
C ALA A 44 2.71 -2.57 27.22
N ALA A 45 3.87 -2.10 27.70
CA ALA A 45 4.70 -1.12 27.00
C ALA A 45 5.23 -1.67 25.66
N SER A 46 5.71 -2.92 25.66
CA SER A 46 6.22 -3.60 24.46
C SER A 46 5.10 -3.93 23.49
N GLN A 47 3.91 -4.29 23.98
CA GLN A 47 2.74 -4.53 23.14
C GLN A 47 2.32 -3.24 22.42
N TYR A 48 2.19 -2.14 23.15
CA TYR A 48 1.86 -0.84 22.58
C TYR A 48 2.88 -0.39 21.53
N ALA A 49 4.18 -0.54 21.83
CA ALA A 49 5.24 -0.21 20.88
C ALA A 49 5.17 -1.06 19.60
N ALA A 50 4.91 -2.36 19.74
CA ALA A 50 4.75 -3.26 18.61
C ALA A 50 3.54 -2.88 17.75
N ASP A 51 2.37 -2.71 18.36
CA ASP A 51 1.13 -2.36 17.65
C ASP A 51 1.30 -1.03 16.90
N LYS A 52 1.86 -0.01 17.58
CA LYS A 52 2.17 1.28 16.95
C LYS A 52 3.15 1.15 15.78
N SER A 53 4.16 0.29 15.89
CA SER A 53 5.13 0.06 14.80
C SER A 53 4.44 -0.50 13.55
N TYR A 54 3.58 -1.51 13.70
CA TYR A 54 2.81 -2.06 12.59
C TYR A 54 1.88 -1.02 11.95
N PHE A 55 1.07 -0.33 12.75
CA PHE A 55 0.14 0.67 12.21
C PHE A 55 0.86 1.83 11.52
N SER A 56 1.89 2.38 12.16
CA SER A 56 2.63 3.51 11.59
C SER A 56 3.37 3.15 10.31
N THR A 57 3.90 1.93 10.21
CA THR A 57 4.58 1.46 9.00
C THR A 57 3.58 1.21 7.88
N ALA A 58 2.47 0.54 8.16
CA ALA A 58 1.40 0.32 7.18
C ALA A 58 0.86 1.65 6.63
N ALA A 59 0.59 2.63 7.51
CA ALA A 59 0.14 3.96 7.11
C ALA A 59 1.14 4.66 6.18
N LYS A 60 2.43 4.68 6.54
CA LYS A 60 3.49 5.29 5.73
C LYS A 60 3.65 4.62 4.35
N LEU A 61 3.53 3.30 4.28
CA LEU A 61 3.59 2.55 3.03
C LEU A 61 2.41 2.90 2.12
N CYS A 62 1.19 2.95 2.67
CA CYS A 62 -0.01 3.35 1.93
C CYS A 62 0.08 4.80 1.45
N GLU A 63 0.52 5.73 2.29
CA GLU A 63 0.74 7.13 1.91
C GLU A 63 1.79 7.27 0.81
N GLY A 64 2.89 6.52 0.90
CA GLY A 64 3.94 6.51 -0.12
C GLY A 64 3.41 5.99 -1.46
N LEU A 65 2.64 4.91 -1.44
CA LEU A 65 1.98 4.36 -2.63
C LEU A 65 1.00 5.35 -3.26
N GLU A 66 0.17 5.99 -2.44
CA GLU A 66 -0.77 7.00 -2.92
C GLU A 66 -0.04 8.17 -3.60
N ARG A 67 1.00 8.72 -2.98
CA ARG A 67 1.81 9.79 -3.59
C ARG A 67 2.48 9.33 -4.89
N ALA A 68 2.99 8.11 -4.93
CA ALA A 68 3.59 7.54 -6.14
C ALA A 68 2.57 7.45 -7.28
N ILE A 69 1.38 6.90 -7.03
CA ILE A 69 0.31 6.80 -8.03
C ILE A 69 -0.18 8.18 -8.47
N GLN A 70 -0.30 9.15 -7.56
CA GLN A 70 -0.69 10.52 -7.91
C GLN A 70 0.35 11.20 -8.80
N SER A 71 1.65 10.92 -8.60
CA SER A 71 2.72 11.44 -9.46
C SER A 71 2.64 10.94 -10.91
N TYR A 72 1.89 9.86 -11.17
CA TYR A 72 1.72 9.29 -12.50
C TYR A 72 0.72 10.05 -13.38
N ARG A 73 0.02 11.04 -12.84
CA ARG A 73 -0.99 11.82 -13.59
C ARG A 73 -0.43 12.44 -14.86
N ASP A 74 0.77 13.00 -14.77
CA ASP A 74 1.42 13.73 -15.87
C ASP A 74 2.57 12.90 -16.49
N SER A 75 2.57 11.58 -16.27
CA SER A 75 3.58 10.66 -16.79
C SER A 75 3.42 10.45 -18.30
N GLU A 76 4.53 10.43 -19.03
CA GLU A 76 4.56 10.03 -20.44
C GLU A 76 4.40 8.50 -20.64
N ASP A 77 4.60 7.72 -19.57
CA ASP A 77 4.34 6.28 -19.56
C ASP A 77 2.83 5.98 -19.43
N LEU A 78 2.24 5.49 -20.53
CA LEU A 78 0.83 5.11 -20.63
C LEU A 78 0.38 4.12 -19.54
N HIS A 79 1.25 3.22 -19.08
CA HIS A 79 0.90 2.27 -18.02
C HIS A 79 0.73 2.96 -16.66
N LYS A 80 1.59 3.94 -16.36
CA LYS A 80 1.53 4.73 -15.14
C LYS A 80 0.27 5.59 -15.10
N THR A 81 -0.05 6.25 -16.22
CA THR A 81 -1.30 7.02 -16.36
C THR A 81 -2.52 6.12 -16.17
N ARG A 82 -2.52 4.92 -16.78
CA ARG A 82 -3.62 3.96 -16.62
C ARG A 82 -3.80 3.49 -15.18
N ALA A 83 -2.71 3.25 -14.46
CA ALA A 83 -2.77 2.91 -13.04
C ALA A 83 -3.39 4.04 -12.20
N CYS A 84 -3.04 5.30 -12.49
CA CYS A 84 -3.64 6.48 -11.85
C CYS A 84 -5.15 6.59 -12.12
N GLU A 85 -5.58 6.37 -13.37
CA GLU A 85 -7.01 6.37 -13.73
C GLU A 85 -7.81 5.30 -12.96
N ILE A 86 -7.30 4.06 -12.90
CA ILE A 86 -7.95 2.96 -12.19
C ILE A 86 -8.07 3.30 -10.70
N TRP A 87 -7.01 3.84 -10.09
CA TRP A 87 -7.01 4.26 -8.70
C TRP A 87 -8.11 5.29 -8.42
N ASN A 88 -8.18 6.35 -9.23
CA ASN A 88 -9.19 7.40 -9.07
C ASN A 88 -10.62 6.87 -9.27
N HIS A 89 -10.81 5.95 -10.22
CA HIS A 89 -12.11 5.31 -10.42
C HIS A 89 -12.55 4.48 -9.21
N ILE A 90 -11.63 3.74 -8.60
CA ILE A 90 -11.90 2.96 -7.37
C ILE A 90 -12.22 3.89 -6.19
N LEU A 91 -11.49 5.00 -6.03
CA LEU A 91 -11.76 5.98 -4.98
C LEU A 91 -13.15 6.61 -5.13
N ALA A 92 -13.48 7.08 -6.33
CA ALA A 92 -14.80 7.65 -6.61
C ALA A 92 -15.93 6.65 -6.32
N LYS A 93 -15.73 5.37 -6.66
CA LYS A 93 -16.68 4.30 -6.34
C LYS A 93 -16.85 4.10 -4.83
N ARG A 94 -15.76 4.14 -4.05
CA ARG A 94 -15.82 4.02 -2.58
C ARG A 94 -16.53 5.20 -1.93
N GLU A 95 -16.35 6.41 -2.45
CA GLU A 95 -17.02 7.61 -1.95
C GLU A 95 -18.52 7.55 -2.22
N ALA A 96 -18.93 7.12 -3.41
CA ALA A 96 -20.33 6.87 -3.74
C ALA A 96 -20.97 5.84 -2.77
N GLN A 97 -20.27 4.75 -2.45
CA GLN A 97 -20.73 3.72 -1.53
C GLN A 97 -20.83 4.15 -0.06
N LYS A 98 -20.17 5.24 0.35
CA LYS A 98 -20.29 5.79 1.71
C LYS A 98 -21.48 6.73 1.89
N THR A 99 -22.12 7.13 0.79
CA THR A 99 -23.19 8.13 0.77
C THR A 99 -24.60 7.49 0.72
N GLU A 100 -24.67 6.17 0.56
CA GLU A 100 -25.86 5.33 0.73
C GLU A 100 -25.90 4.70 2.13
#